data_AF-A0A356FGB6-F1
#
_entry.id   AF-A0A356FGB6-F1
#
_cell.length_a   1.000
_cell.length_b   1.000
_cell.length_c   1.000
_cell.angle_alpha   90.00
_cell.angle_beta   90.00
_cell.angle_gamma   90.00
#
_symmetry.space_group_name_H-M   'P 1'
#
loop_
_entity.id
_entity.type
_entity.pdbx_description
1 polymer ?
#
loop_
_entity_poly.entity_id
_entity_poly.type
_entity_poly.pdbx_seq_one_letter_code
_entity_poly.pdbx_strand_id
1 'polypeptide(L)'
;MKKHLSILLIFLFGLLAGVCIRYQDRIALAIDLAPVSGGDVNADGMVNITDAVYLLTFLFSGGEPPPPLPESRPVTTLYVTRHFEKGPGNDPGLTEAGQRRARLLAQMLANAELSCFITSELRRTIETIIPLAESYGVTEDDFQRIGAVDAVVDYVRSLPQGS
;
A
#
# COMPACT_ATOMS: atom_id res chain seq x y z
N MET A 1 -10.74 -43.66 -33.25
CA MET A 1 -10.35 -43.35 -31.86
C MET A 1 -9.07 -42.50 -31.74
N LYS A 2 -7.99 -42.77 -32.49
CA LYS A 2 -6.72 -42.00 -32.38
C LYS A 2 -6.82 -40.50 -32.72
N LYS A 3 -7.66 -40.10 -33.69
CA LYS A 3 -7.82 -38.69 -34.11
C LYS A 3 -8.43 -37.78 -33.04
N HIS A 4 -9.35 -38.30 -32.21
CA HIS A 4 -9.98 -37.53 -31.14
C HIS A 4 -9.05 -37.34 -29.94
N LEU A 5 -8.16 -38.31 -29.68
CA LEU A 5 -7.15 -38.21 -28.63
C LEU A 5 -6.11 -37.11 -28.92
N SER A 6 -5.70 -36.96 -30.19
CA SER A 6 -4.77 -35.91 -30.61
C SER A 6 -5.36 -34.50 -30.43
N ILE A 7 -6.64 -34.31 -30.74
CA ILE A 7 -7.32 -33.01 -30.60
C ILE A 7 -7.46 -32.62 -29.12
N LEU A 8 -7.82 -33.59 -28.27
CA LEU A 8 -7.92 -33.36 -26.82
C LEU A 8 -6.56 -32.98 -26.21
N LEU A 9 -5.48 -33.59 -26.67
CA LEU A 9 -4.13 -33.34 -26.16
C LEU A 9 -3.60 -31.96 -26.57
N ILE A 10 -3.92 -31.50 -27.79
CA ILE A 10 -3.62 -30.15 -28.25
C ILE A 10 -4.37 -29.10 -27.41
N PHE A 11 -5.66 -29.33 -27.12
CA PHE A 11 -6.44 -28.43 -26.28
C PHE A 11 -5.93 -28.39 -24.83
N LEU A 12 -5.58 -29.54 -24.26
CA LEU A 12 -5.03 -29.62 -22.90
C LEU A 12 -3.68 -28.92 -22.80
N PHE A 13 -2.80 -29.10 -23.77
CA PHE A 13 -1.48 -28.45 -23.80
C PHE A 13 -1.62 -26.93 -24.04
N GLY A 14 -2.52 -26.50 -24.92
CA GLY A 14 -2.83 -25.08 -25.12
C GLY A 14 -3.43 -24.41 -23.88
N LEU A 15 -4.29 -25.11 -23.14
CA LEU A 15 -4.84 -24.64 -21.88
C LEU A 15 -3.78 -24.56 -20.77
N LEU A 16 -2.93 -25.59 -20.63
CA LEU A 16 -1.81 -25.60 -19.70
C LEU A 16 -0.78 -24.51 -20.01
N ALA A 17 -0.38 -24.37 -21.27
CA ALA A 17 0.53 -23.32 -21.70
C ALA A 17 -0.07 -21.92 -21.49
N GLY A 18 -1.36 -21.72 -21.80
CA GLY A 18 -2.06 -20.46 -21.58
C GLY A 18 -2.21 -20.09 -20.10
N VAL A 19 -2.40 -21.08 -19.21
CA VAL A 19 -2.43 -20.88 -17.76
C VAL A 19 -1.02 -20.58 -17.22
N CYS A 20 0.00 -21.30 -17.68
CA CYS A 20 1.40 -21.06 -17.28
C CYS A 20 1.91 -19.67 -17.71
N ILE A 21 1.61 -19.24 -18.95
CA ILE A 21 2.01 -17.91 -19.45
C ILE A 21 1.34 -16.80 -18.63
N ARG A 22 0.03 -16.90 -18.34
CA ARG A 22 -0.66 -15.92 -17.47
C ARG A 22 -0.19 -15.95 -16.01
N TYR A 23 0.31 -17.08 -15.53
CA TYR A 23 0.86 -17.20 -14.18
C TYR A 23 2.22 -16.50 -14.07
N GLN A 24 3.06 -16.59 -15.10
CA GLN A 24 4.35 -15.89 -15.16
C GLN A 24 4.19 -14.36 -15.17
N ASP A 25 3.20 -13.82 -15.89
CA ASP A 25 2.94 -12.36 -15.90
C ASP A 25 2.51 -11.83 -14.52
N ARG A 26 1.87 -12.66 -13.69
CA ARG A 26 1.51 -12.29 -12.30
C ARG A 26 2.64 -12.46 -11.30
N ILE A 27 3.64 -13.28 -11.59
CA ILE A 27 4.86 -13.40 -10.77
C ILE A 27 5.82 -12.23 -11.06
N ALA A 28 5.86 -11.73 -12.30
CA ALA A 28 6.70 -10.58 -12.64
C ALA A 28 6.34 -9.30 -11.86
N LEU A 29 5.06 -9.11 -11.49
CA LEU A 29 4.63 -7.95 -10.70
C LEU A 29 4.99 -8.04 -9.21
N ALA A 30 5.37 -9.23 -8.71
CA ALA A 30 5.76 -9.43 -7.32
C ALA A 30 7.27 -9.23 -7.06
N ILE A 31 8.07 -9.08 -8.13
CA ILE A 31 9.54 -8.95 -8.02
C ILE A 31 10.00 -7.49 -7.90
N ASP A 32 9.16 -6.50 -8.24
CA ASP A 32 9.54 -5.07 -8.23
C ASP A 32 9.21 -4.34 -6.90
N LEU A 33 8.85 -5.09 -5.86
CA LEU A 33 8.37 -4.56 -4.57
C LEU A 33 9.06 -5.15 -3.34
N ALA A 34 10.08 -5.99 -3.48
CA ALA A 34 10.90 -6.30 -2.34
C ALA A 34 11.77 -5.06 -2.06
N PRO A 35 11.53 -4.28 -0.98
CA PRO A 35 12.60 -3.41 -0.51
C PRO A 35 13.81 -4.31 -0.29
N VAL A 36 15.01 -3.84 -0.65
CA VAL A 36 16.24 -4.51 -0.18
C VAL A 36 16.07 -4.67 1.32
N SER A 37 15.80 -5.91 1.73
CA SER A 37 15.61 -6.23 3.13
C SER A 37 16.94 -5.95 3.78
N GLY A 38 16.94 -5.22 4.90
CA GLY A 38 18.16 -5.07 5.68
C GLY A 38 18.78 -6.45 5.91
N GLY A 39 20.00 -6.66 5.40
CA GLY A 39 20.72 -7.94 5.50
C GLY A 39 21.14 -8.59 4.19
N ASP A 40 20.58 -8.22 3.04
CA ASP A 40 21.05 -8.68 1.71
C ASP A 40 22.18 -7.77 1.20
N VAL A 41 23.42 -8.11 1.55
CA VAL A 41 24.61 -7.29 1.30
C VAL A 41 25.18 -7.57 -0.09
N ASN A 42 25.00 -8.78 -0.62
CA ASN A 42 25.46 -9.13 -1.96
C ASN A 42 24.41 -8.84 -3.05
N ALA A 43 23.20 -8.41 -2.68
CA ALA A 43 22.07 -8.08 -3.54
C ALA A 43 21.59 -9.24 -4.43
N ASP A 44 21.70 -10.48 -3.96
CA ASP A 44 21.25 -11.67 -4.69
C ASP A 44 19.77 -12.00 -4.47
N GLY A 45 19.08 -11.24 -3.61
CA GLY A 45 17.67 -11.39 -3.28
C GLY A 45 17.39 -12.38 -2.15
N MET A 46 18.42 -12.98 -1.54
CA MET A 46 18.29 -13.95 -0.45
C MET A 46 19.16 -13.56 0.76
N VAL A 47 18.52 -13.14 1.85
CA VAL A 47 19.24 -12.91 3.13
C VAL A 47 19.74 -14.25 3.70
N ASN A 48 21.04 -14.52 3.60
CA ASN A 48 21.65 -15.76 4.05
C ASN A 48 23.13 -15.57 4.47
N ILE A 49 23.87 -16.66 4.73
CA ILE A 49 25.24 -16.58 5.23
C ILE A 49 26.22 -15.96 4.22
N THR A 50 25.91 -16.03 2.91
CA THR A 50 26.75 -15.45 1.86
C THR A 50 26.88 -13.94 2.01
N ASP A 51 25.87 -13.25 2.55
CA ASP A 51 25.91 -11.82 2.85
C ASP A 51 26.99 -11.46 3.86
N ALA A 52 27.07 -12.23 4.96
CA ALA A 52 28.09 -12.02 5.99
C ALA A 52 29.49 -12.31 5.44
N VAL A 53 29.64 -13.36 4.62
CA VAL A 53 30.92 -13.70 3.98
C VAL A 53 31.34 -12.61 3.00
N TYR A 54 30.41 -12.10 2.19
CA TYR A 54 30.65 -11.02 1.24
C TYR A 54 31.13 -9.75 1.98
N LEU A 55 30.41 -9.36 3.04
CA LEU A 55 30.78 -8.20 3.86
C LEU A 55 32.18 -8.32 4.48
N LEU A 56 32.50 -9.47 5.07
CA LEU A 56 33.84 -9.70 5.65
C LEU A 56 34.94 -9.70 4.59
N THR A 57 34.65 -10.22 3.40
CA THR A 57 35.60 -10.24 2.28
C THR A 57 35.92 -8.82 1.82
N PHE A 58 34.91 -7.96 1.71
CA PHE A 58 35.10 -6.53 1.44
C PHE A 58 35.94 -5.85 2.54
N LEU A 59 35.55 -6.03 3.81
CA LEU A 59 36.17 -5.33 4.95
C LEU A 59 37.63 -5.74 5.22
N PHE A 60 37.99 -7.01 5.02
CA PHE A 60 39.27 -7.54 5.48
C PHE A 60 40.15 -8.16 4.38
N SER A 61 39.58 -8.45 3.21
CA SER A 61 40.28 -9.19 2.15
C SER A 61 40.35 -8.43 0.82
N GLY A 62 39.87 -7.17 0.76
CA GLY A 62 39.90 -6.35 -0.45
C GLY A 62 38.92 -6.80 -1.54
N GLY A 63 37.79 -7.42 -1.14
CA GLY A 63 36.70 -7.75 -2.06
C GLY A 63 36.02 -6.52 -2.67
N GLU A 64 35.10 -6.75 -3.62
CA GLU A 64 34.29 -5.67 -4.19
C GLU A 64 33.41 -5.02 -3.11
N PRO A 65 33.22 -3.69 -3.16
CA PRO A 65 32.29 -3.02 -2.26
C PRO A 65 30.86 -3.52 -2.49
N PRO A 66 30.04 -3.61 -1.43
CA PRO A 66 28.62 -3.90 -1.57
C PRO A 66 27.95 -2.98 -2.59
N PRO A 67 26.97 -3.49 -3.36
CA PRO A 67 26.18 -2.66 -4.25
C PRO A 67 25.59 -1.46 -3.48
N PRO A 68 25.44 -0.30 -4.15
CA PRO A 68 24.78 0.83 -3.52
C PRO A 68 23.37 0.40 -3.09
N LEU A 69 22.96 0.86 -1.91
CA LEU A 69 21.58 0.67 -1.47
C LEU A 69 20.66 1.24 -2.56
N PRO A 70 19.56 0.54 -2.90
CA PRO A 70 18.56 1.15 -3.77
C PRO A 70 18.12 2.46 -3.12
N GLU A 71 17.89 3.48 -3.94
CA GLU A 71 17.37 4.74 -3.42
C GLU A 71 16.11 4.45 -2.61
N SER A 72 16.05 5.01 -1.40
CA SER A 72 14.85 4.95 -0.58
C SER A 72 13.73 5.58 -1.39
N ARG A 73 12.87 4.75 -1.96
CA ARG A 73 11.66 5.26 -2.62
C ARG A 73 10.80 5.85 -1.49
N PRO A 74 10.46 7.14 -1.53
CA PRO A 74 9.59 7.72 -0.53
C PRO A 74 8.28 6.93 -0.47
N VAL A 75 7.95 6.47 0.73
CA VAL A 75 6.75 5.68 0.98
C VAL A 75 5.63 6.62 1.41
N THR A 76 4.50 6.58 0.72
CA THR A 76 3.27 7.25 1.15
C THR A 76 2.50 6.32 2.09
N THR A 77 2.14 6.82 3.27
CA THR A 77 1.38 6.07 4.29
C THR A 77 -0.08 6.50 4.26
N LEU A 78 -0.98 5.58 3.92
CA LEU A 78 -2.41 5.86 3.89
C LEU A 78 -3.13 5.31 5.14
N TYR A 79 -3.68 6.21 5.95
CA TYR A 79 -4.54 5.84 7.09
C TYR A 79 -6.00 5.72 6.64
N VAL A 80 -6.46 4.48 6.45
CA VAL A 80 -7.84 4.21 6.04
C VAL A 80 -8.68 3.87 7.25
N THR A 81 -9.76 4.63 7.46
CA THR A 81 -10.75 4.33 8.50
C THR A 81 -12.17 4.39 7.95
N ARG A 82 -13.07 3.65 8.59
CA ARG A 82 -14.51 3.78 8.40
C ARG A 82 -15.04 4.93 9.25
N HIS A 83 -16.18 5.49 8.87
CA HIS A 83 -16.89 6.39 9.78
C HIS A 83 -17.28 5.66 11.08
N PHE A 84 -17.33 6.41 12.19
CA PHE A 84 -17.78 5.89 13.48
C PHE A 84 -19.31 5.79 13.58
N GLU A 85 -19.83 5.47 14.77
CA GLU A 85 -21.26 5.29 15.04
C GLU A 85 -22.07 6.51 14.61
N LYS A 86 -22.95 6.33 13.62
CA LYS A 86 -23.88 7.34 13.13
C LYS A 86 -25.27 7.19 13.76
N GLY A 87 -26.05 8.27 13.76
CA GLY A 87 -27.46 8.22 14.14
C GLY A 87 -28.37 7.54 13.10
N PRO A 88 -29.68 7.47 13.38
CA PRO A 88 -30.69 7.08 12.39
C PRO A 88 -30.97 8.23 11.41
N GLY A 89 -31.45 7.92 10.20
CA GLY A 89 -31.78 8.91 9.16
C GLY A 89 -31.01 8.67 7.85
N ASN A 90 -31.26 9.56 6.87
CA ASN A 90 -30.73 9.43 5.50
C ASN A 90 -29.24 9.82 5.39
N ASP A 91 -28.86 10.99 5.91
CA ASP A 91 -27.45 11.37 6.10
C ASP A 91 -27.19 11.85 7.55
N PRO A 92 -27.18 10.91 8.50
CA PRO A 92 -27.03 11.25 9.90
C PRO A 92 -25.57 11.50 10.22
N GLY A 93 -25.33 12.48 11.09
CA GLY A 93 -24.05 12.69 11.74
C GLY A 93 -23.70 11.57 12.74
N LEU A 94 -22.57 11.73 13.40
CA LEU A 94 -22.09 10.85 14.45
C LEU A 94 -22.95 10.96 15.70
N THR A 95 -23.16 9.83 16.35
CA THR A 95 -23.66 9.75 17.73
C THR A 95 -22.58 10.30 18.69
N GLU A 96 -22.95 10.58 19.94
CA GLU A 96 -21.96 10.96 20.97
C GLU A 96 -20.85 9.92 21.14
N ALA A 97 -21.18 8.64 21.03
CA ALA A 97 -20.19 7.56 21.09
C ALA A 97 -19.22 7.63 19.90
N GLY A 98 -19.75 7.90 18.70
CA GLY A 98 -18.95 8.10 17.49
C GLY A 98 -18.03 9.33 17.60
N GLN A 99 -18.55 10.45 18.13
CA GLN A 99 -17.76 11.66 18.38
C GLN A 99 -16.63 11.43 19.39
N ARG A 100 -16.86 10.64 20.45
CA ARG A 100 -15.80 10.26 21.40
C ARG A 100 -14.69 9.47 20.71
N ARG A 101 -15.02 8.58 19.78
CA ARG A 101 -14.03 7.81 19.01
C ARG A 101 -13.28 8.66 17.99
N ALA A 102 -13.95 9.61 17.34
CA ALA A 102 -13.30 10.59 16.47
C ALA A 102 -12.23 11.39 17.22
N ARG A 103 -12.54 11.85 18.44
CA ARG A 103 -11.54 12.49 19.32
C ARG A 103 -10.40 11.56 19.74
N LEU A 104 -10.67 10.28 19.98
CA LEU A 104 -9.62 9.31 20.29
C LEU A 104 -8.71 9.06 19.09
N LEU A 105 -9.26 8.97 17.87
CA LEU A 105 -8.48 8.86 16.64
C LEU A 105 -7.54 10.06 16.48
N ALA A 106 -8.03 11.27 16.75
CA ALA A 106 -7.21 12.49 16.77
C ALA A 106 -6.03 12.36 17.74
N GLN A 107 -6.27 11.84 18.94
CA GLN A 107 -5.21 11.61 19.93
C GLN A 107 -4.20 10.53 19.49
N MET A 108 -4.69 9.43 18.89
CA MET A 108 -3.84 8.33 18.41
C MET A 108 -2.91 8.77 17.28
N LEU A 109 -3.39 9.67 16.43
CA LEU A 109 -2.65 10.20 15.28
C LEU A 109 -2.09 11.60 15.54
N ALA A 110 -1.97 12.04 16.80
CA ALA A 110 -1.51 13.39 17.13
C ALA A 110 -0.06 13.68 16.69
N ASN A 111 0.77 12.64 16.60
CA ASN A 111 2.17 12.72 16.18
C ASN A 111 2.39 12.20 14.76
N ALA A 112 1.32 11.92 14.00
CA ALA A 112 1.46 11.61 12.58
C ALA A 112 1.80 12.90 11.81
N GLU A 113 2.46 12.77 10.67
CA GLU A 113 2.67 13.90 9.77
C GLU A 113 1.66 13.79 8.63
N LEU A 114 0.43 14.27 8.86
CA LEU A 114 -0.64 14.19 7.87
C LEU A 114 -0.60 15.38 6.92
N SER A 115 -0.52 15.09 5.63
CA SER A 115 -0.43 16.09 4.55
C SER A 115 -1.78 16.43 3.91
N CYS A 116 -2.74 15.50 3.94
CA CYS A 116 -4.06 15.67 3.32
C CYS A 116 -5.14 14.84 4.01
N PHE A 117 -6.40 15.25 3.84
CA PHE A 117 -7.58 14.55 4.35
C PHE A 117 -8.52 14.22 3.20
N ILE A 118 -8.95 12.96 3.11
CA ILE A 118 -9.87 12.48 2.08
C ILE A 118 -11.11 11.92 2.77
N THR A 119 -12.29 12.39 2.38
CA THR A 119 -13.58 11.87 2.87
C THR A 119 -14.55 11.68 1.71
N SER A 120 -15.66 10.97 1.93
CA SER A 120 -16.82 11.13 1.06
C SER A 120 -17.63 12.39 1.45
N GLU A 121 -18.66 12.71 0.67
CA GLU A 121 -19.61 13.81 0.92
C GLU A 121 -20.54 13.60 2.13
N LEU A 122 -20.49 12.41 2.75
CA LEU A 122 -21.48 12.01 3.76
C LEU A 122 -21.13 12.60 5.12
N ARG A 123 -22.07 13.26 5.78
CA ARG A 123 -21.82 13.96 7.05
C ARG A 123 -21.03 13.16 8.10
N ARG A 124 -21.35 11.86 8.24
CA ARG A 124 -20.65 10.95 9.17
C ARG A 124 -19.16 10.71 8.86
N THR A 125 -18.73 10.74 7.60
CA THR A 125 -17.31 10.59 7.23
C THR A 125 -16.57 11.89 7.51
N ILE A 126 -17.20 13.04 7.24
CA ILE A 126 -16.68 14.37 7.56
C ILE A 126 -16.48 14.52 9.08
N GLU A 127 -17.53 14.30 9.87
CA GLU A 127 -17.50 14.42 11.33
C GLU A 127 -16.55 13.42 12.02
N THR A 128 -16.18 12.33 11.33
CA THR A 128 -15.16 11.38 11.84
C THR A 128 -13.76 11.99 11.82
N ILE A 129 -13.47 12.83 10.82
CA ILE A 129 -12.15 13.40 10.58
C ILE A 129 -11.99 14.80 11.18
N ILE A 130 -13.08 15.56 11.36
CA ILE A 130 -13.03 16.93 11.91
C ILE A 130 -12.10 17.07 13.14
N PRO A 131 -12.23 16.26 14.21
CA PRO A 131 -11.39 16.44 15.40
C PRO A 131 -9.90 16.20 15.13
N LEU A 132 -9.59 15.34 14.16
CA LEU A 132 -8.23 15.10 13.71
C LEU A 132 -7.75 16.29 12.88
N ALA A 133 -8.49 16.75 11.89
CA ALA A 133 -8.09 17.91 11.08
C ALA A 133 -7.89 19.19 11.91
N GLU A 134 -8.79 19.44 12.87
CA GLU A 134 -8.68 20.57 13.80
C GLU A 134 -7.38 20.53 14.61
N SER A 135 -6.87 19.34 14.98
CA SER A 135 -5.58 19.23 15.69
C SER A 135 -4.38 19.61 14.82
N TYR A 136 -4.55 19.64 13.49
CA TYR A 136 -3.55 20.11 12.53
C TYR A 136 -3.84 21.54 12.03
N GLY A 137 -4.87 22.21 12.57
CA GLY A 137 -5.28 23.55 12.12
C GLY A 137 -5.89 23.59 10.73
N VAL A 138 -6.40 22.45 10.24
CA VAL A 138 -7.02 22.31 8.91
C VAL A 138 -8.53 22.38 9.04
N THR A 139 -9.19 23.03 8.07
CA THR A 139 -10.65 23.21 8.05
C THR A 139 -11.31 22.20 7.11
N GLU A 140 -12.63 22.01 7.24
CA GLU A 140 -13.35 21.05 6.40
C GLU A 140 -13.40 21.41 4.91
N ASP A 141 -13.17 22.68 4.58
CA ASP A 141 -13.09 23.17 3.20
C ASP A 141 -11.85 22.64 2.47
N ASP A 142 -10.82 22.25 3.22
CA ASP A 142 -9.56 21.70 2.69
C ASP A 142 -9.65 20.17 2.46
N PHE A 143 -10.79 19.54 2.78
CA PHE A 143 -10.94 18.10 2.64
C PHE A 143 -11.23 17.73 1.19
N GLN A 144 -10.46 16.77 0.67
CA GLN A 144 -10.74 16.22 -0.64
C GLN A 144 -11.94 15.28 -0.57
N ARG A 145 -13.05 15.68 -1.21
CA ARG A 145 -14.30 14.90 -1.23
C ARG A 145 -14.32 13.92 -2.40
N ILE A 146 -14.21 12.62 -2.11
CA ILE A 146 -14.19 11.56 -3.11
C ILE A 146 -15.08 10.41 -2.66
N GLY A 147 -16.11 10.09 -3.46
CA GLY A 147 -17.06 9.01 -3.18
C GLY A 147 -16.70 7.65 -3.78
N ALA A 148 -15.96 7.64 -4.90
CA ALA A 148 -15.64 6.42 -5.64
C ALA A 148 -14.21 5.93 -5.32
N VAL A 149 -14.05 4.62 -5.11
CA VAL A 149 -12.76 4.02 -4.74
C VAL A 149 -11.71 4.24 -5.83
N ASP A 150 -12.07 4.05 -7.10
CA ASP A 150 -11.14 4.25 -8.21
C ASP A 150 -10.62 5.69 -8.27
N ALA A 151 -11.50 6.67 -8.02
CA ALA A 151 -11.12 8.08 -7.96
C ALA A 151 -10.21 8.39 -6.75
N VAL A 152 -10.35 7.68 -5.62
CA VAL A 152 -9.41 7.80 -4.49
C VAL A 152 -8.03 7.29 -4.90
N VAL A 153 -7.98 6.14 -5.59
CA VAL A 153 -6.71 5.57 -6.06
C VAL A 153 -6.03 6.51 -7.05
N ASP A 154 -6.78 7.07 -8.01
CA ASP A 154 -6.25 8.02 -8.98
C ASP A 154 -5.75 9.31 -8.31
N TYR A 155 -6.49 9.81 -7.32
CA TYR A 155 -6.07 10.98 -6.55
C TYR A 155 -4.78 10.71 -5.77
N VAL A 156 -4.72 9.63 -4.98
CA VAL A 156 -3.53 9.25 -4.20
C VAL A 156 -2.31 9.06 -5.09
N ARG A 157 -2.48 8.50 -6.30
CA ARG A 157 -1.40 8.36 -7.29
C ARG A 157 -0.93 9.68 -7.89
N SER A 158 -1.74 10.73 -7.84
CA SER A 158 -1.38 12.05 -8.34
C SER A 158 -0.66 12.93 -7.30
N LEU A 159 -0.67 12.51 -6.02
CA LEU A 159 0.04 13.22 -4.96
C LEU A 159 1.57 13.10 -5.10
N PRO A 160 2.32 14.12 -4.65
CA PRO A 160 3.77 14.03 -4.55
C PRO A 160 4.20 12.83 -3.72
N GLN A 161 5.30 12.20 -4.14
CA GLN A 161 5.91 11.11 -3.42
C GLN A 161 6.30 11.52 -1.99
N GLY A 162 5.87 10.76 -0.98
CA GLY A 162 6.08 11.07 0.44
C GLY A 162 5.00 11.94 1.08
N SER A 163 3.89 12.21 0.36
CA SER A 163 2.66 12.75 0.93
C SER A 163 1.97 11.75 1.86
#